data_AF-A0A9D7KTN3-F1
#
_entry.id   AF-A0A9D7KTN3-F1
#
_cell.length_a   1.000
_cell.length_b   1.000
_cell.length_c   1.000
_cell.angle_alpha   90.00
_cell.angle_beta   90.00
_cell.angle_gamma   90.00
#
_symmetry.space_group_name_H-M   'P 1'
#
loop_
_entity.id
_entity.type
_entity.pdbx_description
1 polymer ?
#
loop_
_entity_poly.entity_id
_entity_poly.type
_entity_poly.pdbx_seq_one_letter_code
_entity_poly.pdbx_strand_id
1 'polypeptide(L)'
;MENKHQPIPTQYNTMFYVHLFVTILSWVGPFLVDWWLMWIAYGIVLMQFVLFNRCLMNAGHNIEEDKDFTFYAYLLEKLNIYFPRKPLKVFVRSYLYLFLGAYAYILQEVLMYQPPFLISQ
;
A
#
# COMPACT_ATOMS: atom_id res chain seq x y z
N MET A 1 -4.26 -24.66 -22.52
CA MET A 1 -5.32 -24.39 -21.54
C MET A 1 -5.40 -22.88 -21.39
N GLU A 2 -6.47 -22.26 -21.88
CA GLU A 2 -6.66 -20.81 -21.76
C GLU A 2 -6.83 -20.46 -20.28
N ASN A 3 -5.78 -19.90 -19.69
CA ASN A 3 -5.81 -19.41 -18.32
C ASN A 3 -6.65 -18.13 -18.32
N LYS A 4 -7.98 -18.28 -18.31
CA LYS A 4 -8.90 -17.15 -18.21
C LYS A 4 -8.67 -16.48 -16.87
N HIS A 5 -7.91 -15.39 -16.92
CA HIS A 5 -7.69 -14.49 -15.80
C HIS A 5 -9.04 -14.00 -15.29
N GLN A 6 -9.49 -14.58 -14.16
CA GLN A 6 -10.75 -14.19 -13.56
C GLN A 6 -10.59 -12.78 -12.99
N PRO A 7 -11.45 -11.83 -13.37
CA PRO A 7 -11.37 -10.45 -12.88
C PRO A 7 -11.57 -10.44 -11.37
N ILE A 8 -10.80 -9.62 -10.66
CA ILE A 8 -10.94 -9.46 -9.21
C ILE A 8 -12.30 -8.82 -8.90
N PRO A 9 -13.24 -9.51 -8.23
CA PRO A 9 -14.47 -8.88 -7.78
C PRO A 9 -14.13 -7.87 -6.69
N THR A 10 -14.66 -6.66 -6.77
CA THR A 10 -14.46 -5.63 -5.74
C THR A 10 -15.70 -4.78 -5.65
N GLN A 11 -16.15 -4.56 -4.41
CA GLN A 11 -17.24 -3.64 -4.13
C GLN A 11 -16.67 -2.25 -3.86
N TYR A 12 -17.16 -1.25 -4.60
CA TYR A 12 -16.83 0.15 -4.37
C TYR A 12 -17.63 0.70 -3.18
N ASN A 13 -17.22 0.33 -1.96
CA ASN A 13 -17.81 0.83 -0.73
C ASN A 13 -16.89 1.87 -0.05
N THR A 14 -17.31 2.41 1.09
CA THR A 14 -16.49 3.35 1.87
C THR A 14 -15.08 2.81 2.13
N MET A 15 -14.96 1.52 2.49
CA MET A 15 -13.66 0.93 2.80
C MET A 15 -12.71 0.89 1.59
N PHE A 16 -13.24 0.66 0.39
CA PHE A 16 -12.47 0.79 -0.85
C PHE A 16 -11.87 2.20 -0.99
N TYR A 17 -12.67 3.25 -0.81
CA TYR A 17 -12.20 4.62 -0.95
C TYR A 17 -11.22 5.02 0.15
N VAL A 18 -11.42 4.55 1.39
CA VAL A 18 -10.44 4.77 2.47
C VAL A 18 -9.12 4.05 2.13
N HIS A 19 -9.16 2.81 1.61
CA HIS A 19 -7.94 2.09 1.21
C HIS A 19 -7.23 2.80 0.05
N LEU A 20 -7.97 3.26 -0.95
CA LEU A 20 -7.43 4.07 -2.05
C LEU A 20 -6.77 5.35 -1.52
N PHE A 21 -7.47 6.07 -0.64
CA PHE A 21 -6.98 7.31 -0.04
C PHE A 21 -5.69 7.09 0.76
N VAL A 22 -5.66 6.10 1.66
CA VAL A 22 -4.45 5.77 2.45
C VAL A 22 -3.31 5.30 1.55
N THR A 23 -3.62 4.58 0.47
CA THR A 23 -2.62 4.17 -0.53
C THR A 23 -2.02 5.41 -1.21
N ILE A 24 -2.83 6.37 -1.66
CA ILE A 24 -2.35 7.62 -2.25
C ILE A 24 -1.51 8.40 -1.22
N LEU A 25 -2.00 8.54 0.02
CA LEU A 25 -1.25 9.18 1.10
C LEU A 25 0.07 8.46 1.38
N SER A 26 0.17 7.14 1.23
CA SER A 26 1.42 6.43 1.44
C SER A 26 2.51 6.84 0.43
N TRP A 27 2.13 7.25 -0.78
CA TRP A 27 3.06 7.72 -1.82
C TRP A 27 3.33 9.23 -1.74
N VAL A 28 2.31 10.02 -1.40
CA VAL A 28 2.40 11.49 -1.36
C VAL A 28 2.88 11.99 0.01
N GLY A 29 2.64 11.21 1.08
CA GLY A 29 2.97 11.55 2.47
C GLY A 29 4.41 12.01 2.70
N PRO A 30 5.45 11.41 2.08
CA PRO A 30 6.84 11.88 2.22
C PRO A 30 7.08 13.33 1.79
N PHE A 31 6.20 13.89 0.96
CA PHE A 31 6.25 15.30 0.56
C PHE A 31 5.44 16.22 1.48
N LEU A 32 4.63 15.65 2.37
CA LEU A 32 3.69 16.39 3.20
C LEU A 32 4.14 16.48 4.64
N VAL A 33 4.64 15.39 5.22
CA VAL A 33 4.98 15.27 6.65
C VAL A 33 6.37 14.68 6.86
N ASP A 34 6.89 14.77 8.07
CA ASP A 34 8.23 14.29 8.43
C ASP A 34 8.44 12.79 8.18
N TRP A 35 9.65 12.44 7.76
CA TRP A 35 10.01 11.06 7.40
C TRP A 35 9.84 10.10 8.59
N TRP A 36 10.08 10.54 9.83
CA TRP A 36 9.94 9.69 11.01
C TRP A 36 8.47 9.31 11.27
N LEU A 37 7.53 10.23 11.00
CA LEU A 37 6.10 9.94 11.05
C LEU A 37 5.70 8.95 9.96
N MET A 38 6.26 9.12 8.75
CA MET A 38 6.04 8.17 7.66
C MET A 38 6.56 6.77 8.03
N TRP A 39 7.73 6.67 8.65
CA TRP A 39 8.27 5.41 9.17
C TRP A 39 7.37 4.76 10.20
N ILE A 40 6.81 5.52 11.14
CA ILE A 40 5.84 5.00 12.11
C ILE A 40 4.59 4.49 11.39
N ALA A 41 4.03 5.27 10.45
CA ALA A 41 2.84 4.88 9.70
C ALA A 41 3.06 3.59 8.88
N TYR A 42 4.18 3.51 8.15
CA TYR A 42 4.57 2.33 7.40
C TYR A 42 4.84 1.12 8.33
N GLY A 43 5.44 1.35 9.49
CA GLY A 43 5.66 0.34 10.52
C GLY A 43 4.36 -0.24 11.06
N ILE A 44 3.36 0.60 11.35
CA ILE A 44 2.01 0.16 11.75
C ILE A 44 1.38 -0.69 10.66
N VAL A 45 1.51 -0.27 9.40
CA VAL A 45 0.98 -1.01 8.26
C VAL A 45 1.67 -2.36 8.08
N LEU A 46 3.00 -2.44 8.24
CA LEU A 46 3.74 -3.71 8.24
C LEU A 46 3.33 -4.61 9.41
N MET A 47 3.20 -4.04 10.61
CA MET A 47 2.77 -4.76 11.80
C MET A 47 1.39 -5.40 11.60
N GLN A 48 0.48 -4.72 10.90
CA GLN A 48 -0.83 -5.29 10.54
C GLN A 48 -0.67 -6.62 9.77
N PHE A 49 0.29 -6.70 8.85
CA PHE A 49 0.49 -7.89 8.04
C PHE A 49 1.14 -9.00 8.84
N VAL A 50 2.01 -8.67 9.79
CA VAL A 50 2.61 -9.66 10.70
C VAL A 50 1.57 -10.24 11.65
N LEU A 51 0.71 -9.41 12.24
CA LEU A 51 -0.27 -9.84 13.24
C LEU A 51 -1.50 -10.52 12.64
N PHE A 52 -2.03 -9.97 11.54
CA PHE A 52 -3.29 -10.44 10.97
C PHE A 52 -3.11 -11.25 9.69
N ASN A 53 -1.91 -11.31 9.11
CA ASN A 53 -1.66 -11.90 7.79
C ASN A 53 -2.55 -11.34 6.68
N ARG A 54 -3.11 -10.14 6.87
CA ARG A 54 -4.01 -9.47 5.93
C ARG A 54 -4.02 -7.96 6.12
N CYS A 55 -4.51 -7.26 5.09
CA CYS A 55 -4.86 -5.85 5.23
C CYS A 55 -6.23 -5.77 5.90
N LEU A 56 -6.35 -5.06 7.02
CA LEU A 56 -7.64 -4.91 7.72
C LEU A 56 -8.71 -4.29 6.82
N MET A 57 -8.28 -3.42 5.91
CA MET A 57 -9.15 -2.73 4.96
C MET A 57 -9.65 -3.65 3.84
N ASN A 58 -8.92 -4.72 3.52
CA ASN A 58 -9.39 -5.72 2.57
C ASN A 58 -10.55 -6.55 3.15
N ALA A 59 -10.54 -6.82 4.46
CA ALA A 59 -11.63 -7.53 5.10
C ALA A 59 -12.95 -6.73 5.06
N GLY A 60 -12.88 -5.40 5.06
CA GLY A 60 -14.05 -4.51 5.07
C GLY A 60 -14.78 -4.34 3.73
N HIS A 61 -14.30 -4.91 2.62
CA HIS A 61 -14.99 -4.84 1.32
C HIS A 61 -15.26 -6.20 0.65
N ASN A 62 -15.34 -7.28 1.44
CA ASN A 62 -15.73 -8.63 1.00
C ASN A 62 -14.90 -9.18 -0.18
N ILE A 63 -13.61 -8.83 -0.26
CA ILE A 63 -12.69 -9.59 -1.13
C ILE A 63 -12.37 -10.89 -0.38
N GLU A 64 -12.89 -12.02 -0.88
CA GLU A 64 -12.55 -13.35 -0.35
C GLU A 64 -11.03 -13.52 -0.33
N GLU A 65 -10.48 -13.73 0.87
CA GLU A 65 -9.02 -13.79 1.12
C GLU A 65 -8.35 -15.03 0.51
N ASP A 66 -9.13 -15.95 -0.05
CA ASP A 66 -8.72 -17.30 -0.47
C ASP A 66 -7.84 -17.33 -1.75
N LYS A 67 -7.53 -16.17 -2.36
CA LYS A 67 -6.97 -16.12 -3.73
C LYS A 67 -5.84 -15.11 -3.96
N ASP A 68 -5.00 -14.86 -2.94
CA ASP A 68 -3.80 -14.02 -3.07
C ASP A 68 -4.06 -12.60 -3.64
N PHE A 69 -5.28 -12.09 -3.48
CA PHE A 69 -5.66 -10.80 -4.00
C PHE A 69 -5.10 -9.65 -3.15
N THR A 70 -4.46 -8.68 -3.81
CA THR A 70 -4.04 -7.42 -3.19
C THR A 70 -4.76 -6.25 -3.84
N PHE A 71 -4.86 -5.14 -3.11
CA PHE A 71 -5.41 -3.90 -3.65
C PHE A 71 -4.61 -3.41 -4.87
N TYR A 72 -3.29 -3.57 -4.84
CA TYR A 72 -2.42 -3.29 -5.99
C TYR A 72 -2.72 -4.19 -7.19
N ALA A 73 -3.00 -5.50 -6.99
CA ALA A 73 -3.38 -6.39 -8.09
C ALA A 73 -4.65 -5.88 -8.78
N TYR A 74 -5.63 -5.46 -7.98
CA TYR A 74 -6.87 -4.86 -8.50
C TYR A 74 -6.61 -3.58 -9.31
N LEU A 75 -5.80 -2.65 -8.79
CA LEU A 75 -5.46 -1.42 -9.51
C LEU A 75 -4.70 -1.69 -10.82
N LEU A 76 -3.74 -2.62 -10.81
CA LEU A 76 -3.00 -3.02 -12.01
C LEU A 76 -3.91 -3.67 -13.06
N GLU A 77 -4.81 -4.56 -12.66
CA GLU A 77 -5.78 -5.18 -13.57
C GLU A 77 -6.71 -4.12 -14.20
N LYS A 78 -7.10 -3.07 -13.45
CA LYS A 78 -7.86 -1.94 -14.00
C LYS A 78 -7.08 -1.12 -15.02
N LEU A 79 -5.75 -1.09 -14.92
CA LEU A 79 -4.85 -0.51 -15.91
C LEU A 79 -4.51 -1.48 -17.05
N ASN A 80 -5.18 -2.64 -17.12
CA ASN A 80 -4.92 -3.71 -18.09
C ASN A 80 -3.50 -4.30 -17.99
N ILE A 81 -2.89 -4.22 -16.80
CA ILE A 81 -1.58 -4.80 -16.46
C ILE A 81 -1.79 -6.06 -15.62
N TYR A 82 -1.39 -7.21 -16.14
CA TYR A 82 -1.54 -8.50 -15.47
C TYR A 82 -0.22 -8.90 -14.82
N PHE A 83 -0.15 -8.80 -13.49
CA PHE A 83 1.04 -9.20 -12.72
C PHE A 83 0.77 -10.48 -11.92
N PRO A 84 1.75 -11.40 -11.78
CA PRO A 84 1.58 -12.58 -10.93
C PRO A 84 1.25 -12.20 -9.47
N ARG A 85 0.13 -12.72 -8.96
CA ARG A 85 -0.47 -12.29 -7.67
C ARG A 85 0.38 -12.63 -6.44
N LYS A 86 0.99 -13.82 -6.41
CA LYS A 86 1.86 -14.28 -5.31
C LYS A 86 3.09 -13.39 -5.07
N PRO A 87 3.96 -13.12 -6.05
CA PRO A 87 5.10 -12.24 -5.83
C PRO A 87 4.68 -10.80 -5.55
N LEU A 88 3.59 -10.32 -6.16
CA LEU A 88 3.05 -8.99 -5.85
C LEU A 88 2.59 -8.88 -4.39
N LYS A 89 1.95 -9.93 -3.87
CA LYS A 89 1.55 -10.01 -2.46
C LYS A 89 2.74 -9.94 -1.51
N VAL A 90 3.81 -10.68 -1.79
CA VAL A 90 5.04 -10.63 -0.98
C VAL A 90 5.69 -9.25 -1.07
N PHE A 91 5.77 -8.68 -2.28
CA PHE A 91 6.34 -7.35 -2.49
C PHE A 91 5.59 -6.28 -1.70
N VAL A 92 4.27 -6.23 -1.85
CA VAL A 92 3.42 -5.23 -1.17
C VAL A 92 3.44 -5.42 0.35
N ARG A 93 3.45 -6.65 0.86
CA ARG A 93 3.37 -6.92 2.30
C ARG A 93 4.70 -6.85 3.05
N SER A 94 5.82 -6.89 2.35
CA SER A 94 7.14 -6.90 2.97
C SER A 94 8.01 -5.74 2.53
N TYR A 95 8.26 -5.63 1.22
CA TYR A 95 9.31 -4.75 0.71
C TYR A 95 8.82 -3.32 0.44
N LEU A 96 7.59 -3.16 -0.03
CA LEU A 96 7.06 -1.86 -0.47
C LEU A 96 7.17 -0.79 0.62
N TYR A 97 6.75 -1.08 1.84
CA TYR A 97 6.77 -0.12 2.95
C TYR A 97 8.18 0.20 3.45
N LEU A 98 9.12 -0.75 3.34
CA LEU A 98 10.53 -0.49 3.61
C LEU A 98 11.13 0.44 2.55
N PHE A 99 10.78 0.23 1.27
CA PHE A 99 11.20 1.12 0.20
C PHE A 99 10.60 2.51 0.34
N LEU A 100 9.32 2.63 0.69
CA LEU A 100 8.69 3.93 0.93
C LEU A 100 9.30 4.65 2.13
N GLY A 101 9.64 3.94 3.21
CA GLY A 101 10.37 4.52 4.34
C GLY A 101 11.77 5.01 3.95
N ALA A 102 12.54 4.19 3.23
CA ALA A 102 13.86 4.59 2.73
C ALA A 102 13.76 5.78 1.77
N TYR A 103 12.76 5.78 0.89
CA TYR A 103 12.46 6.87 -0.02
C TYR A 103 12.16 8.17 0.74
N ALA A 104 11.31 8.11 1.77
CA ALA A 104 10.98 9.26 2.60
C ALA A 104 12.22 9.85 3.30
N TYR A 105 13.06 8.98 3.86
CA TYR A 105 14.33 9.38 4.48
C TYR A 105 15.28 10.03 3.47
N ILE A 106 15.51 9.40 2.32
CA ILE A 106 16.40 9.93 1.27
C ILE A 106 15.89 11.30 0.78
N LEU A 107 14.58 11.42 0.56
CA LEU A 107 13.98 12.67 0.11
C LEU A 107 14.22 13.82 1.08
N GLN A 108 14.02 13.60 2.38
CA GLN A 108 14.10 14.68 3.36
C GLN A 108 15.53 14.93 3.88
N GLU A 109 16.31 13.87 4.12
CA GLU A 109 17.65 13.99 4.72
C GLU A 109 18.77 14.12 3.67
N VAL A 110 18.66 13.44 2.53
CA VAL A 110 19.72 13.46 1.49
C VAL A 110 19.46 14.54 0.45
N LEU A 111 18.22 14.67 -0.02
CA LEU A 111 17.82 15.72 -0.97
C LEU A 111 17.43 17.03 -0.27
N MET A 112 17.45 17.06 1.07
CA MET A 112 17.11 18.23 1.89
C MET A 112 15.74 18.83 1.57
N TYR A 113 14.78 17.98 1.15
CA TYR A 113 13.42 18.43 0.93
C TYR A 113 12.71 18.67 2.26
N GLN A 114 12.16 19.87 2.44
CA GLN A 114 11.42 20.24 3.63
C GLN A 114 9.91 20.06 3.40
N PRO A 115 9.26 19.10 4.07
CA PRO A 115 7.82 18.95 3.99
C PRO A 115 7.11 20.17 4.62
N PRO A 116 5.93 20.57 4.12
CA PRO A 116 5.19 21.71 4.64
C PRO A 116 4.64 21.49 6.06
N PHE A 117 4.40 20.25 6.47
CA PHE A 117 3.91 19.90 7.81
C PHE A 117 5.03 19.31 8.69
N LEU A 118 6.10 20.09 8.89
CA LEU A 118 7.18 19.80 9.83
C LEU A 118 6.67 19.88 11.27
N ILE A 119 6.82 18.81 12.04
CA ILE A 119 6.51 18.81 13.49
C ILE A 119 7.78 19.06 14.32
N SER A 120 8.97 18.75 13.78
CA SER A 120 10.24 19.14 14.40
C SER A 120 10.83 20.39 13.75
N GLN A 121 10.87 21.49 14.51
CA GLN A 121 11.78 22.63 14.29
C GLN A 121 13.01 22.47 15.18
#